data_AF-A0A061AF41-F1
#
_entry.id   AF-A0A061AF41-F1
#
_cell.length_a   1.000
_cell.length_b   1.000
_cell.length_c   1.000
_cell.angle_alpha   90.00
_cell.angle_beta   90.00
_cell.angle_gamma   90.00
#
_symmetry.space_group_name_H-M   'P 1'
#
loop_
_entity.id
_entity.type
_entity.pdbx_description
1 polymer ?
#
loop_
_entity_poly.entity_id
_entity_poly.type
_entity_poly.pdbx_seq_one_letter_code
_entity_poly.pdbx_strand_id
1 'polypeptide(L)'
;EGTEDKELETKDESCGSVRVGQAPAYRHLLVVNSELREMTPDPQHMTFDPQLRSMLQWAAASMADLPMVQLSPSGSRELQQLPAVVKRLKEREWKVGELLQALLRYCEETQTHTPPQSEHGEAGRASHHTPLFQWILEHA
;
A
#
# COMPACT_ATOMS: atom_id res chain seq x y z
N GLU A 1 60.86 -45.73 20.66
CA GLU A 1 60.33 -46.86 21.47
C GLU A 1 59.18 -46.27 22.28
N GLY A 2 57.95 -46.33 21.76
CA GLY A 2 56.98 -47.41 22.02
C GLY A 2 56.23 -47.05 23.32
N THR A 3 54.94 -46.77 23.36
CA THR A 3 53.81 -47.48 22.73
C THR A 3 52.59 -46.57 22.61
N GLU A 4 51.86 -46.79 21.51
CA GLU A 4 50.50 -46.35 21.23
C GLU A 4 49.52 -46.88 22.29
N ASP A 5 48.55 -46.06 22.68
CA ASP A 5 47.22 -46.57 23.01
C ASP A 5 46.18 -45.77 22.24
N LYS A 6 45.31 -46.55 21.60
CA LYS A 6 44.46 -46.23 20.48
C LYS A 6 43.03 -46.37 20.99
N GLU A 7 42.38 -45.26 21.33
CA GLU A 7 40.96 -45.29 21.68
C GLU A 7 40.13 -45.30 20.39
N LEU A 8 39.56 -46.48 20.10
CA LEU A 8 38.60 -46.72 19.03
C LEU A 8 37.25 -46.07 19.32
N GLU A 9 36.67 -45.58 18.24
CA GLU A 9 35.29 -45.13 18.02
C GLU A 9 34.21 -45.76 18.91
N THR A 10 33.26 -44.93 19.34
CA THR A 10 31.84 -45.27 19.11
C THR A 10 31.10 -44.07 18.55
N LYS A 11 30.54 -44.31 17.37
CA LYS A 11 29.62 -43.49 16.60
C LYS A 11 28.31 -43.39 17.38
N ASP A 12 28.05 -42.26 18.05
CA ASP A 12 26.71 -41.99 18.60
C ASP A 12 25.83 -41.39 17.49
N GLU A 13 25.13 -42.28 16.81
CA GLU A 13 24.02 -41.94 15.93
C GLU A 13 22.79 -41.75 16.81
N SER A 14 22.51 -40.52 17.23
CA SER A 14 21.28 -40.24 17.97
C SER A 14 20.52 -39.04 17.41
N CYS A 15 19.51 -39.44 16.62
CA CYS A 15 18.16 -38.90 16.62
C CYS A 15 17.95 -37.46 16.14
N GLY A 16 17.81 -37.34 14.82
CA GLY A 16 16.49 -36.95 14.32
C GLY A 16 16.04 -35.51 14.59
N SER A 17 16.90 -34.51 14.35
CA SER A 17 16.34 -33.28 13.80
C SER A 17 15.89 -33.63 12.39
N VAL A 18 14.63 -34.05 12.24
CA VAL A 18 13.92 -33.92 10.98
C VAL A 18 14.07 -32.46 10.60
N ARG A 19 15.04 -32.18 9.73
CA ARG A 19 14.94 -31.03 8.84
C ARG A 19 13.73 -31.38 8.00
N VAL A 20 12.54 -31.04 8.51
CA VAL A 20 11.40 -30.83 7.63
C VAL A 20 12.00 -29.88 6.62
N GLY A 21 12.13 -30.33 5.38
CA GLY A 21 12.35 -29.44 4.28
C GLY A 21 11.17 -28.49 4.29
N GLN A 22 11.26 -27.43 5.10
CA GLN A 22 10.53 -26.21 4.83
C GLN A 22 11.20 -25.72 3.55
N ALA A 23 10.71 -26.25 2.43
CA ALA A 23 10.46 -25.40 1.28
C ALA A 23 10.00 -24.06 1.85
N PRO A 24 10.62 -22.93 1.49
CA PRO A 24 10.18 -21.64 2.00
C PRO A 24 8.68 -21.61 1.78
N ALA A 25 7.91 -21.73 2.86
CA ALA A 25 6.49 -21.57 2.78
C ALA A 25 6.38 -20.12 2.34
N TYR A 26 6.06 -19.91 1.06
CA TYR A 26 5.87 -18.58 0.50
C TYR A 26 4.65 -18.02 1.23
N ARG A 27 4.90 -17.48 2.43
CA ARG A 27 3.94 -16.74 3.23
C ARG A 27 3.83 -15.42 2.49
N HIS A 28 2.96 -15.40 1.50
CA HIS A 28 2.60 -14.19 0.79
C HIS A 28 1.83 -13.34 1.80
N LEU A 29 2.49 -12.31 2.33
CA LEU A 29 1.85 -11.31 3.14
C LEU A 29 1.08 -10.37 2.21
N LEU A 30 -0.16 -10.05 2.59
CA LEU A 30 -1.02 -9.16 1.84
C LEU A 30 -1.38 -7.97 2.72
N VAL A 31 -1.15 -6.76 2.19
CA VAL A 31 -1.72 -5.53 2.77
C VAL A 31 -3.09 -5.35 2.15
N VAL A 32 -4.11 -5.18 2.98
CA VAL A 32 -5.48 -4.84 2.55
C VAL A 32 -5.89 -3.56 3.28
N ASN A 33 -6.34 -2.57 2.52
CA ASN A 33 -7.00 -1.40 3.09
C ASN A 33 -8.51 -1.69 3.15
N SER A 34 -9.04 -1.92 4.35
CA SER A 34 -10.47 -2.22 4.58
C SER A 34 -11.15 -1.08 5.31
N GLU A 35 -12.29 -0.66 4.77
CA GLU A 35 -13.16 0.31 5.41
C GLU A 35 -13.93 -0.37 6.53
N LEU A 36 -13.72 0.05 7.77
CA LEU A 36 -14.63 -0.29 8.85
C LEU A 36 -15.89 0.56 8.66
N ARG A 37 -16.89 0.02 7.97
CA ARG A 37 -18.21 0.65 7.89
C ARG A 37 -18.78 0.65 9.31
N GLU A 38 -18.67 1.77 10.02
CA GLU A 38 -19.42 1.94 11.25
C GLU A 38 -20.91 1.81 10.91
N MET A 39 -21.64 1.00 11.68
CA MET A 39 -23.05 0.71 11.50
C MET A 39 -23.97 1.88 11.88
N THR A 40 -23.46 3.11 11.83
CA THR A 40 -24.24 4.33 12.04
C THR A 40 -24.67 4.85 10.68
N PRO A 41 -25.99 4.96 10.42
CA PRO A 41 -26.51 5.47 9.16
C PRO A 41 -26.40 7.00 9.12
N ASP A 42 -25.19 7.53 9.18
CA ASP A 42 -24.94 8.89 8.73
C ASP A 42 -24.53 8.83 7.24
N PRO A 43 -25.34 9.38 6.31
CA PRO A 43 -24.98 9.46 4.88
C PRO A 43 -23.68 10.24 4.60
N GLN A 44 -23.06 10.85 5.62
CA GLN A 44 -21.74 11.47 5.55
C GLN A 44 -20.58 10.55 6.00
N HIS A 45 -20.83 9.26 6.29
CA HIS A 45 -19.75 8.30 6.56
C HIS A 45 -18.80 8.23 5.37
N MET A 46 -17.64 8.86 5.57
CA MET A 46 -16.48 8.99 4.70
C MET A 46 -16.22 7.73 3.88
N THR A 47 -16.80 7.64 2.69
CA THR A 47 -16.21 6.82 1.64
C THR A 47 -14.96 7.55 1.19
N PHE A 48 -13.80 7.25 1.80
CA PHE A 48 -12.50 7.70 1.30
C PHE A 48 -12.38 7.46 -0.23
N ASP A 49 -11.61 8.28 -0.92
CA ASP A 49 -11.40 8.13 -2.37
C ASP A 49 -10.71 6.77 -2.68
N PRO A 50 -11.27 5.91 -3.57
CA PRO A 50 -10.64 4.65 -3.95
C PRO A 50 -9.22 4.81 -4.52
N GLN A 51 -8.90 5.93 -5.20
CA GLN A 51 -7.56 6.20 -5.69
C GLN A 51 -6.60 6.46 -4.52
N LEU A 52 -7.00 7.33 -3.58
CA LEU A 52 -6.22 7.62 -2.38
C LEU A 52 -5.95 6.37 -1.54
N ARG A 53 -6.98 5.55 -1.26
CA ARG A 53 -6.81 4.28 -0.54
C ARG A 53 -5.80 3.36 -1.21
N SER A 54 -5.90 3.26 -2.53
CA SER A 54 -5.03 2.39 -3.32
C SER A 54 -3.58 2.85 -3.26
N MET A 55 -3.33 4.16 -3.31
CA MET A 55 -1.97 4.69 -3.15
C MET A 55 -1.42 4.50 -1.74
N LEU A 56 -2.24 4.69 -0.71
CA LEU A 56 -1.84 4.43 0.68
C LEU A 56 -1.49 2.96 0.89
N GLN A 57 -2.29 2.04 0.34
CA GLN A 57 -2.03 0.62 0.39
C GLN A 57 -0.74 0.25 -0.35
N TRP A 58 -0.50 0.85 -1.52
CA TRP A 58 0.73 0.67 -2.28
C TRP A 58 1.96 1.20 -1.52
N ALA A 59 1.85 2.36 -0.88
CA ALA A 59 2.91 2.91 -0.03
C ALA A 59 3.21 1.99 1.16
N ALA A 60 2.18 1.50 1.86
CA ALA A 60 2.34 0.58 2.98
C ALA A 60 3.03 -0.73 2.57
N ALA A 61 2.62 -1.32 1.45
CA ALA A 61 3.27 -2.52 0.93
C ALA A 61 4.73 -2.26 0.52
N SER A 62 5.00 -1.10 -0.09
CA SER A 62 6.34 -0.69 -0.49
C SER A 62 7.27 -0.47 0.72
N MET A 63 6.76 0.08 1.83
CA MET A 63 7.52 0.20 3.09
C MET A 63 7.75 -1.14 3.80
N ALA A 64 6.88 -2.13 3.56
CA ALA A 64 6.99 -3.47 4.12
C ALA A 64 7.75 -4.45 3.22
N ASP A 65 8.39 -3.96 2.14
CA ASP A 65 9.12 -4.75 1.15
C ASP A 65 8.28 -5.89 0.53
N LEU A 66 6.98 -5.64 0.34
CA LEU A 66 6.06 -6.62 -0.23
C LEU A 66 5.98 -6.49 -1.75
N PRO A 67 6.11 -7.61 -2.50
CA PRO A 67 6.17 -7.58 -3.96
C PRO A 67 4.80 -7.39 -4.63
N MET A 68 3.70 -7.49 -3.88
CA MET A 68 2.35 -7.50 -4.45
C MET A 68 1.35 -6.76 -3.55
N VAL A 69 0.41 -6.06 -4.19
CA VAL A 69 -0.72 -5.38 -3.55
C VAL A 69 -2.00 -5.80 -4.27
N GLN A 70 -3.03 -6.17 -3.52
CA GLN A 70 -4.36 -6.43 -4.10
C GLN A 70 -5.28 -5.26 -3.81
N LEU A 71 -5.65 -4.52 -4.86
CA LEU A 71 -6.54 -3.38 -4.76
C LEU A 71 -8.00 -3.81 -4.88
N SER A 72 -8.89 -3.13 -4.16
CA SER A 72 -10.30 -3.51 -4.13
C SER A 72 -10.96 -3.40 -5.51
N PRO A 73 -11.74 -4.41 -5.95
CA PRO A 73 -12.45 -4.37 -7.23
C PRO A 73 -13.58 -3.32 -7.28
N SER A 74 -14.04 -2.84 -6.12
CA SER A 74 -15.11 -1.84 -6.01
C SER A 74 -14.77 -0.46 -6.60
N GLY A 75 -13.51 -0.21 -6.96
CA GLY A 75 -13.03 1.02 -7.58
C GLY A 75 -12.46 0.83 -8.99
N SER A 76 -12.84 -0.24 -9.70
CA SER A 76 -12.20 -0.63 -10.97
C SER A 76 -12.18 0.46 -12.05
N ARG A 77 -13.20 1.32 -12.12
CA ARG A 77 -13.24 2.45 -13.07
C ARG A 77 -12.33 3.59 -12.62
N GLU A 78 -12.32 3.87 -11.34
CA GLU A 78 -11.53 4.92 -10.71
C GLU A 78 -10.04 4.58 -10.77
N LEU A 79 -9.69 3.29 -10.81
CA LEU A 79 -8.31 2.80 -10.87
C LEU A 79 -7.76 2.62 -12.28
N GLN A 80 -8.49 2.96 -13.33
CA GLN A 80 -8.05 2.76 -14.73
C GLN A 80 -6.73 3.47 -15.06
N GLN A 81 -6.44 4.61 -14.41
CA GLN A 81 -5.20 5.36 -14.66
C GLN A 81 -4.02 4.89 -13.82
N LEU A 82 -4.21 3.93 -12.90
CA LEU A 82 -3.14 3.43 -12.03
C LEU A 82 -1.89 2.98 -12.80
N PRO A 83 -1.99 2.24 -13.93
CA PRO A 83 -0.80 1.86 -14.68
C PRO A 83 0.00 3.07 -15.21
N ALA A 84 -0.69 4.13 -15.63
CA ALA A 84 -0.06 5.36 -16.11
C ALA A 84 0.62 6.11 -14.96
N VAL A 85 -0.03 6.20 -13.79
CA VAL A 85 0.53 6.79 -12.58
C VAL A 85 1.79 6.03 -12.17
N VAL A 86 1.71 4.70 -12.01
CA VAL A 86 2.86 3.86 -11.62
C VAL A 86 4.02 4.03 -12.60
N LYS A 87 3.73 4.10 -13.91
CA LYS A 87 4.75 4.37 -14.92
C LYS A 87 5.43 5.73 -14.70
N ARG A 88 4.65 6.80 -14.52
CA ARG A 88 5.20 8.14 -14.27
C ARG A 88 6.05 8.22 -13.00
N LEU A 89 5.57 7.64 -11.90
CA LEU A 89 6.31 7.60 -10.64
C LEU A 89 7.65 6.86 -10.80
N LYS A 90 7.68 5.77 -11.57
CA LYS A 90 8.91 5.03 -11.88
C LYS A 90 9.86 5.84 -12.76
N GLU A 91 9.37 6.48 -13.81
CA GLU A 91 10.17 7.34 -14.71
C GLU A 91 10.80 8.54 -13.97
N ARG A 92 10.18 8.97 -12.88
CA ARG A 92 10.63 10.07 -12.01
C ARG A 92 11.43 9.59 -10.80
N GLU A 93 11.63 8.29 -10.65
CA GLU A 93 12.35 7.68 -9.52
C GLU A 93 11.80 8.10 -8.15
N TRP A 94 10.48 8.28 -8.06
CA TRP A 94 9.83 8.68 -6.81
C TRP A 94 10.04 7.65 -5.71
N LYS A 95 10.46 8.13 -4.54
CA LYS A 95 10.52 7.33 -3.31
C LYS A 95 9.13 7.28 -2.66
N VAL A 96 8.91 6.32 -1.76
CA VAL A 96 7.65 6.24 -1.00
C VAL A 96 7.38 7.53 -0.22
N GLY A 97 8.43 8.18 0.31
CA GLY A 97 8.31 9.49 0.98
C GLY A 97 7.76 10.59 0.07
N GLU A 98 8.22 10.68 -1.19
CA GLU A 98 7.74 11.65 -2.18
C GLU A 98 6.27 11.43 -2.52
N LEU A 99 5.87 10.15 -2.68
CA LEU A 99 4.47 9.80 -2.85
C LEU A 99 3.64 10.27 -1.66
N LEU A 100 4.04 9.96 -0.43
CA LEU A 100 3.29 10.34 0.77
C LEU A 100 3.15 11.86 0.88
N GLN A 101 4.20 12.62 0.57
CA GLN A 101 4.13 14.09 0.53
C GLN A 101 3.16 14.60 -0.54
N ALA A 102 3.14 13.99 -1.73
CA ALA A 102 2.20 14.33 -2.78
C ALA A 102 0.74 14.03 -2.38
N LEU A 103 0.50 12.90 -1.71
CA LEU A 103 -0.82 12.56 -1.17
C LEU A 103 -1.28 13.58 -0.11
N LEU A 104 -0.38 14.02 0.77
CA LEU A 104 -0.69 15.06 1.77
C LEU A 104 -1.07 16.38 1.10
N ARG A 105 -0.28 16.85 0.12
CA ARG A 105 -0.59 18.06 -0.67
C ARG A 105 -1.96 17.97 -1.34
N TYR A 106 -2.26 16.84 -1.96
CA TYR A 106 -3.58 16.60 -2.55
C TYR A 106 -4.72 16.70 -1.53
N CYS A 107 -4.55 16.10 -0.35
CA CYS A 107 -5.54 16.16 0.72
C CYS A 107 -5.75 17.61 1.22
N GLU A 108 -4.69 18.40 1.35
CA GLU A 108 -4.78 19.81 1.77
C GLU A 108 -5.52 20.66 0.73
N GLU A 109 -5.17 20.50 -0.56
CA GLU A 109 -5.83 21.19 -1.66
C GLU A 109 -7.32 20.83 -1.74
N THR A 110 -7.67 19.55 -1.59
CA THR A 110 -9.07 19.11 -1.64
C THR A 110 -9.90 19.57 -0.43
N GLN A 111 -9.33 19.61 0.77
CA GLN A 111 -10.03 20.06 1.99
C GLN A 111 -10.30 21.57 2.01
N THR A 112 -9.38 22.38 1.46
CA THR A 112 -9.56 23.85 1.36
C THR A 112 -10.70 24.26 0.42
N HIS A 113 -11.20 23.34 -0.41
CA HIS A 113 -12.30 23.58 -1.34
C HIS A 113 -13.68 23.15 -0.83
N THR A 114 -13.81 22.73 0.44
CA THR A 114 -15.11 22.52 1.08
C THR A 114 -15.64 23.87 1.56
N PRO A 115 -16.60 24.52 0.87
CA PRO A 115 -17.11 25.80 1.36
C PRO A 115 -17.81 25.59 2.71
N PRO A 116 -17.64 26.50 3.68
CA PRO A 116 -18.57 26.55 4.80
C PRO A 116 -19.95 26.74 4.21
N GLN A 117 -20.93 25.93 4.63
CA GLN A 117 -22.32 26.16 4.29
C GLN A 117 -22.68 27.58 4.75
N SER A 118 -22.72 28.50 3.80
CA SER A 118 -23.19 29.85 4.01
C SER A 118 -24.03 30.19 2.80
N GLU A 119 -25.29 30.37 3.12
CA GLU A 119 -26.40 30.66 2.24
C GLU A 119 -26.13 31.96 1.49
N HIS A 120 -26.75 32.08 0.31
CA HIS A 120 -26.80 33.23 -0.61
C HIS A 120 -25.87 33.14 -1.81
N GLY A 121 -26.53 33.00 -2.97
CA GLY A 121 -25.94 32.54 -4.20
C GLY A 121 -25.12 33.57 -4.96
N GLU A 122 -24.32 33.03 -5.87
CA GLU A 122 -24.02 33.60 -7.18
C GLU A 122 -23.40 32.47 -8.04
N ALA A 123 -23.73 32.50 -9.33
CA ALA A 123 -23.54 31.38 -10.24
C ALA A 123 -22.07 31.10 -10.57
N GLY A 124 -21.73 29.81 -10.65
CA GLY A 124 -20.86 29.32 -11.72
C GLY A 124 -19.35 29.41 -11.51
N ARG A 125 -18.83 28.76 -10.47
CA ARG A 125 -17.56 28.01 -10.62
C ARG A 125 -17.72 26.69 -9.90
N ALA A 126 -18.09 25.66 -10.65
CA ALA A 126 -17.87 24.30 -10.22
C ALA A 126 -16.35 24.17 -10.01
N SER A 127 -15.89 24.20 -8.78
CA SER A 127 -14.49 23.88 -8.44
C SER A 127 -14.27 22.46 -8.94
N HIS A 128 -13.59 22.32 -10.08
CA HIS A 128 -13.28 21.02 -10.65
C HIS A 128 -12.32 20.33 -9.70
N HIS A 129 -12.83 19.42 -8.85
CA HIS A 129 -11.96 18.54 -8.09
C HIS A 129 -11.21 17.67 -9.10
N THR A 130 -9.90 17.84 -9.18
CA THR A 130 -9.07 16.96 -10.01
C THR A 130 -8.97 15.62 -9.29
N PRO A 131 -9.29 14.48 -9.94
CA PRO A 131 -9.07 13.16 -9.35
C PRO A 131 -7.59 12.96 -9.01
N LEU A 132 -7.29 12.27 -7.91
CA LEU A 132 -5.92 12.10 -7.41
C LEU A 132 -4.93 11.64 -8.48
N PHE A 133 -5.29 10.63 -9.28
CA PHE A 133 -4.41 10.10 -10.32
C PHE A 133 -4.09 11.12 -11.40
N GLN A 134 -5.08 11.92 -11.80
CA GLN A 134 -4.86 13.01 -12.75
C GLN A 134 -3.96 14.07 -12.13
N TRP A 135 -4.21 14.44 -10.87
CA TRP A 135 -3.39 15.40 -10.14
C TRP A 135 -1.93 14.93 -10.01
N ILE A 136 -1.70 13.65 -9.68
CA ILE A 136 -0.34 13.07 -9.63
C ILE A 136 0.32 13.13 -11.00
N LEU A 137 -0.37 12.78 -12.09
CA LEU A 137 0.20 12.82 -13.44
C LEU A 137 0.64 14.23 -13.88
N GLU A 138 -0.01 15.27 -13.35
CA GLU A 138 0.31 16.68 -13.60
C GLU A 138 1.46 17.19 -12.72
N HIS A 139 1.64 16.63 -11.53
CA HIS A 139 2.61 17.10 -10.53
C HIS A 139 3.83 16.17 -10.32
N ALA A 140 3.92 15.05 -11.05
CA ALA A 140 4.99 14.05 -10.94
C ALA A 140 6.25 14.28 -11.79
#